data_AF-A0A1Y1KQW9-F1
#
_entry.id   AF-A0A1Y1KQW9-F1
#
_cell.length_a   1.000
_cell.length_b   1.000
_cell.length_c   1.000
_cell.angle_alpha   90.00
_cell.angle_beta   90.00
_cell.angle_gamma   90.00
#
_symmetry.space_group_name_H-M   'P 1'
#
loop_
_entity.id
_entity.type
_entity.pdbx_description
1 polymer ?
#
loop_
_entity_poly.entity_id
_entity_poly.type
_entity_poly.pdbx_seq_one_letter_code
_entity_poly.pdbx_strand_id
1 'polypeptide(L)'
;DFYKIPKHWKAVGGDDAITNRVTASTEHATLLDLRHLTLRGENASSVLLVRDAMEYAFNRAYHEARIRKVSPPALVQTQVEGGSTLFKFDYYGADAFLTQSSQLYLETCLPSLGSVYCIEKSFRAEKSLTRRHLSEFTHIEAELDFINFDDLLTHLETLICRVLELVLEDPMIAGYIKTLNPEFKVPERPFMRMRYSDAIKWLIDHDIPNEEGNPHNFGDDIAEAAERKMTDIINKPVFITHFPAHIKAFYMKRDPEDDRVTESVDCLMPGVGEIVGGS
;
A
#
# COMPACT_ATOMS: atom_id res chain seq x y z
N ASP A 1 -11.96 39.36 -5.92
CA ASP A 1 -11.28 40.09 -4.84
C ASP A 1 -11.80 39.79 -3.42
N PHE A 2 -11.71 38.55 -2.96
CA PHE A 2 -12.11 38.17 -1.59
C PHE A 2 -10.98 38.19 -0.56
N TYR A 3 -9.75 38.54 -0.96
CA TYR A 3 -8.58 38.54 -0.07
C TYR A 3 -7.96 39.93 0.02
N LYS A 4 -8.51 40.79 0.88
CA LYS A 4 -7.85 42.03 1.33
C LYS A 4 -7.25 41.77 2.71
N ILE A 5 -5.93 41.71 2.81
CA ILE A 5 -5.23 41.64 4.10
C ILE A 5 -5.34 43.02 4.76
N PRO A 6 -6.01 43.15 5.92
CA PRO A 6 -6.16 44.44 6.59
C PRO A 6 -4.80 44.99 7.02
N LYS A 7 -4.57 46.30 6.83
CA LYS A 7 -3.29 46.97 7.16
C LYS A 7 -2.85 46.83 8.63
N HIS A 8 -3.76 46.42 9.52
CA HIS A 8 -3.52 46.26 10.95
C HIS A 8 -3.26 44.80 11.38
N TRP A 9 -3.37 43.84 10.47
CA TRP A 9 -3.03 42.45 10.78
C TRP A 9 -1.51 42.31 10.86
N LYS A 10 -1.03 41.82 12.00
CA LYS A 10 0.38 41.46 12.20
C LYS A 10 0.53 39.97 11.94
N ALA A 11 1.54 39.58 11.17
CA ALA A 11 1.94 38.19 11.08
C ALA A 11 2.45 37.71 12.45
N VAL A 12 2.23 36.44 12.77
CA VAL A 12 2.87 35.80 13.92
C VAL A 12 4.39 35.87 13.72
N GLY A 13 5.12 36.43 14.69
CA GLY A 13 6.55 36.69 14.61
C GLY A 13 7.25 36.39 15.94
N GLY A 14 8.58 36.41 15.97
CA GLY A 14 9.34 36.00 17.16
C GLY A 14 9.32 34.49 17.38
N ASP A 15 9.34 34.03 18.63
CA ASP A 15 9.46 32.59 18.98
C ASP A 15 8.27 31.73 18.48
N ASP A 16 7.15 32.36 18.16
CA ASP A 16 5.95 31.70 17.63
C ASP A 16 5.93 31.62 16.09
N ALA A 17 6.92 32.20 15.41
CA ALA A 17 7.05 32.08 13.97
C ALA A 17 7.34 30.62 13.59
N ILE A 18 6.69 30.12 12.53
CA ILE A 18 6.90 28.75 12.03
C ILE A 18 8.37 28.44 11.76
N THR A 19 9.12 29.43 11.25
CA THR A 19 10.56 29.31 10.94
C THR A 19 11.41 29.09 12.17
N ASN A 20 10.92 29.44 13.36
CA ASN A 20 11.62 29.25 14.64
C ASN A 20 11.16 27.99 15.37
N ARG A 21 9.94 27.52 15.09
CA ARG A 21 9.34 26.29 15.66
C ARG A 21 9.73 25.03 14.88
N VAL A 22 9.88 25.16 13.57
CA VAL A 22 10.21 24.07 12.63
C VAL A 22 11.42 24.52 11.81
N THR A 23 12.61 24.11 12.24
CA THR A 23 13.87 24.37 11.55
C THR A 23 14.37 23.12 10.84
N ALA A 24 15.32 23.27 9.91
CA ALA A 24 15.96 22.14 9.24
C ALA A 24 16.71 21.19 10.19
N SER A 25 17.10 21.67 11.38
CA SER A 25 17.81 20.89 12.41
C SER A 25 16.89 20.32 13.49
N THR A 26 15.57 20.49 13.37
CA THR A 26 14.61 19.97 14.36
C THR A 26 14.59 18.44 14.32
N GLU A 27 14.64 17.81 15.49
CA GLU A 27 14.61 16.34 15.60
C GLU A 27 13.32 15.76 15.02
N HIS A 28 13.41 14.56 14.44
CA HIS A 28 12.30 13.96 13.70
C HIS A 28 11.04 13.74 14.56
N ALA A 29 11.19 13.33 15.82
CA ALA A 29 10.06 13.14 16.74
C ALA A 29 9.29 14.46 16.96
N THR A 30 10.02 15.55 17.19
CA THR A 30 9.43 16.89 17.34
C THR A 30 8.71 17.35 16.06
N LEU A 31 9.21 16.98 14.88
CA LEU A 31 8.54 17.27 13.61
C LEU A 31 7.18 16.54 13.46
N LEU A 32 7.02 15.38 14.12
CA LEU A 32 5.76 14.65 14.18
C LEU A 32 4.78 15.30 15.17
N ASP A 33 5.26 15.72 16.35
CA ASP A 33 4.43 16.47 17.32
C ASP A 33 3.94 17.81 16.72
N LEU A 34 4.81 18.47 15.96
CA LEU A 34 4.52 19.72 15.26
C LEU A 34 4.04 19.49 13.82
N ARG A 35 3.51 18.31 13.47
CA ARG A 35 3.19 17.97 12.08
C ARG A 35 2.25 18.99 11.41
N HIS A 36 1.31 19.57 12.16
CA HIS A 36 0.40 20.63 11.72
C HIS A 36 1.10 21.94 11.25
N LEU A 37 2.34 22.18 11.70
CA LEU A 37 3.22 23.23 11.20
C LEU A 37 4.15 22.69 10.10
N THR A 38 4.76 21.53 10.32
CA THR A 38 5.69 20.89 9.37
C THR A 38 5.06 20.72 7.98
N LEU A 39 3.76 20.38 7.91
CA LEU A 39 3.02 20.22 6.65
C LEU A 39 2.91 21.49 5.80
N ARG A 40 3.21 22.66 6.36
CA ARG A 40 3.19 23.95 5.64
C ARG A 40 4.50 24.24 4.90
N GLY A 41 5.54 23.45 5.14
CA GLY A 41 6.80 23.53 4.39
C GLY A 41 6.65 22.93 2.99
N GLU A 42 7.41 23.45 2.03
CA GLU A 42 7.30 23.10 0.60
C GLU A 42 7.36 21.58 0.38
N ASN A 43 8.39 20.90 0.89
CA ASN A 43 8.55 19.45 0.72
C ASN A 43 7.41 18.63 1.35
N ALA A 44 6.92 19.01 2.53
CA ALA A 44 5.86 18.25 3.19
C ALA A 44 4.50 18.47 2.51
N SER A 45 4.24 19.69 2.05
CA SER A 45 3.04 20.03 1.29
C SER A 45 3.03 19.36 -0.10
N SER A 46 4.17 19.28 -0.79
CA SER A 46 4.25 18.64 -2.10
C SER A 46 3.97 17.14 -2.03
N VAL A 47 4.39 16.46 -0.95
CA VAL A 47 4.00 15.06 -0.69
C VAL A 47 2.49 14.92 -0.54
N LEU A 48 1.80 15.85 0.13
CA LEU A 48 0.34 15.81 0.25
C LEU A 48 -0.36 16.06 -1.10
N LEU A 49 0.17 16.98 -1.91
CA LEU A 49 -0.36 17.26 -3.26
C LEU A 49 -0.19 16.04 -4.19
N VAL A 50 0.97 15.39 -4.14
CA VAL A 50 1.20 14.14 -4.89
C VAL A 50 0.28 13.02 -4.40
N ARG A 51 0.03 12.93 -3.08
CA ARG A 51 -0.91 11.95 -2.50
C ARG A 51 -2.35 12.17 -2.97
N ASP A 52 -2.82 13.42 -3.00
CA ASP A 52 -4.15 13.79 -3.52
C ASP A 52 -4.29 13.38 -5.00
N ALA A 53 -3.30 13.74 -5.82
CA ALA A 53 -3.27 13.36 -7.23
C ALA A 53 -3.27 11.83 -7.43
N MET A 54 -2.54 11.09 -6.58
CA MET A 54 -2.50 9.62 -6.60
C MET A 54 -3.87 9.02 -6.31
N GLU A 55 -4.55 9.45 -5.23
CA GLU A 55 -5.88 8.94 -4.89
C GLU A 55 -6.91 9.28 -5.97
N TYR A 56 -6.85 10.50 -6.53
CA TYR A 56 -7.68 10.89 -7.66
C TYR A 56 -7.44 10.02 -8.90
N ALA A 57 -6.17 9.72 -9.21
CA ALA A 57 -5.79 8.84 -10.31
C ALA A 57 -6.32 7.41 -10.14
N PHE A 58 -6.31 6.85 -8.93
CA PHE A 58 -6.96 5.56 -8.65
C PHE A 58 -8.45 5.59 -8.96
N ASN A 59 -9.18 6.59 -8.44
CA ASN A 59 -10.62 6.73 -8.73
C ASN A 59 -10.87 6.84 -10.25
N ARG A 60 -10.04 7.60 -10.97
CA ARG A 60 -10.11 7.72 -12.44
C ARG A 60 -9.85 6.39 -13.14
N ALA A 61 -8.77 5.69 -12.80
CA ALA A 61 -8.39 4.43 -13.43
C ALA A 61 -9.48 3.36 -13.27
N TYR A 62 -10.03 3.20 -12.06
CA TYR A 62 -11.15 2.28 -11.83
C TYR A 62 -12.41 2.72 -12.57
N HIS A 63 -12.71 4.01 -12.64
CA HIS A 63 -13.84 4.51 -13.40
C HIS A 63 -13.70 4.25 -14.91
N GLU A 64 -12.51 4.46 -15.49
CA GLU A 64 -12.18 4.13 -16.88
C GLU A 64 -12.36 2.62 -17.15
N ALA A 65 -11.96 1.77 -16.19
CA ALA A 65 -12.15 0.32 -16.23
C ALA A 65 -13.59 -0.14 -15.93
N ARG A 66 -14.51 0.79 -15.63
CA ARG A 66 -15.90 0.49 -15.22
C ARG A 66 -15.96 -0.39 -13.97
N ILE A 67 -15.09 -0.17 -12.99
CA ILE A 67 -15.13 -0.83 -11.68
C ILE A 67 -15.77 0.14 -10.68
N ARG A 68 -16.72 -0.35 -9.88
CA ARG A 68 -17.64 0.53 -9.13
C ARG A 68 -17.15 0.75 -7.71
N LYS A 69 -17.14 2.00 -7.27
CA LYS A 69 -16.77 2.33 -5.90
C LYS A 69 -17.89 1.91 -4.94
N VAL A 70 -17.52 1.24 -3.87
CA VAL A 70 -18.40 0.93 -2.72
C VAL A 70 -17.78 1.47 -1.44
N SER A 71 -18.58 1.58 -0.37
CA SER A 71 -18.13 2.03 0.96
C SER A 71 -18.51 1.01 2.03
N PRO A 72 -17.66 0.00 2.26
CA PRO A 72 -17.85 -1.01 3.30
C PRO A 72 -17.75 -0.43 4.72
N PRO A 73 -18.33 -1.12 5.74
CA PRO A 73 -18.24 -0.67 7.12
C PRO A 73 -16.86 -0.89 7.73
N ALA A 74 -16.38 0.09 8.50
CA ALA A 74 -15.12 -0.02 9.25
C ALA A 74 -15.25 -0.72 10.61
N LEU A 75 -16.48 -0.80 11.16
CA LEU A 75 -16.77 -1.47 12.42
C LEU A 75 -17.30 -2.87 12.12
N VAL A 76 -16.58 -3.90 12.56
CA VAL A 76 -16.84 -5.30 12.18
C VAL A 76 -16.88 -6.22 13.40
N GLN A 77 -17.48 -7.39 13.24
CA GLN A 77 -17.43 -8.48 14.23
C GLN A 77 -16.61 -9.68 13.72
N THR A 78 -16.00 -9.54 12.54
CA THR A 78 -15.25 -10.58 11.84
C THR A 78 -13.77 -10.23 11.78
N GLN A 79 -12.94 -11.26 11.58
CA GLN A 79 -11.50 -11.16 11.35
C GLN A 79 -11.20 -11.53 9.89
N VAL A 80 -10.21 -10.87 9.27
CA VAL A 80 -9.81 -11.15 7.87
C VAL A 80 -8.35 -11.63 7.83
N GLU A 81 -7.43 -10.87 8.42
CA GLU A 81 -5.97 -11.07 8.34
C GLU A 81 -5.38 -11.70 9.61
N GLY A 82 -6.17 -12.56 10.27
CA GLY A 82 -5.81 -13.21 11.53
C GLY A 82 -6.12 -12.37 12.78
N GLY A 83 -6.40 -13.06 13.89
CA GLY A 83 -6.93 -12.45 15.11
C GLY A 83 -5.94 -11.73 16.01
N SER A 84 -4.64 -11.75 15.71
CA SER A 84 -3.59 -11.22 16.59
C SER A 84 -3.41 -9.70 16.50
N THR A 85 -3.92 -9.05 15.44
CA THR A 85 -3.69 -7.63 15.14
C THR A 85 -4.98 -6.80 15.03
N LEU A 86 -6.07 -7.21 15.71
CA LEU A 86 -7.32 -6.46 15.73
C LEU A 86 -7.39 -5.43 16.87
N PHE A 87 -7.85 -4.22 16.55
CA PHE A 87 -8.26 -3.25 17.57
C PHE A 87 -9.67 -3.58 18.06
N LYS A 88 -9.77 -4.10 19.29
CA LYS A 88 -11.04 -4.42 19.95
C LYS A 88 -11.61 -3.21 20.70
N PHE A 89 -12.93 -3.00 20.62
CA PHE A 89 -13.64 -1.98 21.40
C PHE A 89 -15.06 -2.45 21.76
N ASP A 90 -15.67 -1.81 22.77
CA ASP A 90 -17.06 -2.04 23.17
C ASP A 90 -18.01 -1.21 22.29
N TYR A 91 -18.90 -1.90 21.57
CA TYR A 91 -19.92 -1.30 20.72
C TYR A 91 -21.30 -1.55 21.33
N TYR A 92 -21.69 -0.68 22.26
CA TYR A 92 -22.98 -0.75 22.97
C TYR A 92 -23.20 -2.07 23.73
N GLY A 93 -22.17 -2.58 24.41
CA GLY A 93 -22.22 -3.83 25.17
C GLY A 93 -21.90 -5.07 24.33
N ALA A 94 -21.58 -4.91 23.05
CA ALA A 94 -21.12 -5.98 22.17
C ALA A 94 -19.66 -5.79 21.78
N ASP A 95 -18.91 -6.89 21.68
CA ASP A 95 -17.56 -6.86 21.15
C ASP A 95 -17.57 -6.48 19.66
N ALA A 96 -16.76 -5.49 19.29
CA ALA A 96 -16.52 -5.09 17.91
C ALA A 96 -15.04 -4.79 17.67
N PHE A 97 -14.66 -4.74 16.40
CA PHE A 97 -13.29 -4.53 15.95
C PHE A 97 -13.23 -3.50 14.83
N LEU A 98 -12.09 -2.82 14.71
CA LEU A 98 -11.78 -2.03 13.53
C LEU A 98 -11.31 -2.94 12.41
N THR A 99 -11.78 -2.69 11.19
CA THR A 99 -11.52 -3.55 10.04
C THR A 99 -10.02 -3.63 9.68
N GLN A 100 -9.54 -4.82 9.36
CA GLN A 100 -8.20 -5.02 8.76
C GLN A 100 -8.24 -4.89 7.24
N SER A 101 -9.36 -5.28 6.62
CA SER A 101 -9.57 -5.34 5.18
C SER A 101 -11.06 -5.37 4.89
N SER A 102 -11.47 -4.75 3.79
CA SER A 102 -12.86 -4.73 3.32
C SER A 102 -13.16 -5.84 2.32
N GLN A 103 -12.18 -6.70 1.99
CA GLN A 103 -12.27 -7.75 0.96
C GLN A 103 -13.56 -8.56 1.05
N LEU A 104 -13.88 -9.10 2.24
CA LEU A 104 -15.07 -9.95 2.41
C LEU A 104 -16.38 -9.21 2.09
N TYR A 105 -16.44 -7.88 2.28
CA TYR A 105 -17.59 -7.08 1.87
C TYR A 105 -17.60 -6.83 0.35
N LEU A 106 -16.44 -6.61 -0.27
CA LEU A 106 -16.33 -6.47 -1.72
C LEU A 106 -16.79 -7.73 -2.45
N GLU A 107 -16.41 -8.91 -1.95
CA GLU A 107 -16.88 -10.21 -2.47
C GLU A 107 -18.41 -10.30 -2.49
N THR A 108 -19.10 -9.80 -1.46
CA THR A 108 -20.57 -9.81 -1.42
C THR A 108 -21.22 -8.87 -2.44
N CYS A 109 -20.48 -7.90 -2.95
CA CYS A 109 -20.99 -6.92 -3.89
C CYS A 109 -20.97 -7.43 -5.34
N LEU A 110 -20.07 -8.39 -5.66
CA LEU A 110 -19.88 -8.90 -7.02
C LEU A 110 -21.17 -9.36 -7.69
N PRO A 111 -22.05 -10.16 -7.06
CA PRO A 111 -23.24 -10.68 -7.73
C PRO A 111 -24.25 -9.61 -8.15
N SER A 112 -24.17 -8.41 -7.56
CA SER A 112 -25.10 -7.30 -7.85
C SER A 112 -24.47 -6.15 -8.64
N LEU A 113 -23.17 -5.89 -8.43
CA LEU A 113 -22.50 -4.70 -8.96
C LEU A 113 -21.44 -5.03 -10.01
N GLY A 114 -21.11 -6.32 -10.18
CA GLY A 114 -19.92 -6.77 -10.89
C GLY A 114 -18.65 -6.37 -10.14
N SER A 115 -17.56 -6.17 -10.86
CA SER A 115 -16.28 -5.71 -10.30
C SER A 115 -16.41 -4.38 -9.52
N VAL A 116 -15.88 -4.37 -8.29
CA VAL A 116 -15.95 -3.24 -7.35
C VAL A 116 -14.59 -2.87 -6.75
N TYR A 117 -14.49 -1.66 -6.21
CA TYR A 117 -13.33 -1.22 -5.42
C TYR A 117 -13.76 -0.33 -4.26
N CYS A 118 -12.89 -0.17 -3.27
CA CYS A 118 -13.02 0.85 -2.23
C CYS A 118 -11.67 1.51 -1.94
N ILE A 119 -11.72 2.72 -1.38
CA ILE A 119 -10.56 3.43 -0.84
C ILE A 119 -10.98 3.85 0.56
N GLU A 120 -10.67 3.01 1.54
CA GLU A 120 -11.18 3.14 2.91
C GLU A 120 -10.03 2.97 3.91
N LYS A 121 -10.32 3.09 5.20
CA LYS A 121 -9.32 2.87 6.26
C LYS A 121 -9.25 1.41 6.66
N SER A 122 -8.02 0.91 6.76
CA SER A 122 -7.69 -0.35 7.41
C SER A 122 -6.84 -0.11 8.65
N PHE A 123 -6.99 -1.00 9.63
CA PHE A 123 -6.37 -0.87 10.94
C PHE A 123 -5.61 -2.15 11.31
N ARG A 124 -4.39 -2.00 11.81
CA ARG A 124 -3.55 -3.12 12.25
C ARG A 124 -2.93 -2.82 13.61
N ALA A 125 -3.31 -3.61 14.62
CA ALA A 125 -2.77 -3.54 15.97
C ALA A 125 -1.43 -4.30 16.09
N GLU A 126 -0.52 -4.06 15.15
CA GLU A 126 0.83 -4.62 15.19
C GLU A 126 1.65 -3.93 16.29
N LYS A 127 2.37 -4.72 17.08
CA LYS A 127 3.23 -4.21 18.16
C LYS A 127 4.65 -3.85 17.68
N SER A 128 4.93 -4.01 16.39
CA SER A 128 6.25 -3.78 15.81
C SER A 128 6.32 -2.40 15.15
N LEU A 129 7.31 -1.60 15.56
CA LEU A 129 7.58 -0.31 14.94
C LEU A 129 8.53 -0.53 13.75
N THR A 130 7.99 -0.78 12.56
CA THR A 130 8.77 -0.88 11.33
C THR A 130 8.69 0.42 10.52
N ARG A 131 9.46 0.52 9.43
CA ARG A 131 9.44 1.69 8.55
C ARG A 131 8.23 1.73 7.59
N ARG A 132 7.44 0.65 7.50
CA ARG A 132 6.32 0.50 6.56
C ARG A 132 4.95 0.28 7.20
N HIS A 133 4.89 -0.15 8.46
CA HIS A 133 3.63 -0.46 9.12
C HIS A 133 3.05 0.76 9.85
N LEU A 134 1.78 1.05 9.55
CA LEU A 134 0.97 2.05 10.25
C LEU A 134 -0.19 1.33 10.93
N SER A 135 -0.59 1.80 12.11
CA SER A 135 -1.79 1.27 12.77
C SER A 135 -3.09 1.65 12.08
N GLU A 136 -3.08 2.74 11.30
CA GLU A 136 -4.16 3.17 10.42
C GLU A 136 -3.55 3.57 9.06
N PHE A 137 -4.09 3.04 7.97
CA PHE A 137 -3.68 3.40 6.62
C PHE A 137 -4.88 3.49 5.68
N THR A 138 -4.72 4.23 4.59
CA THR A 138 -5.70 4.23 3.50
C THR A 138 -5.42 3.02 2.62
N HIS A 139 -6.36 2.11 2.57
CA HIS A 139 -6.28 0.85 1.84
C HIS A 139 -7.12 0.93 0.58
N ILE A 140 -6.50 0.63 -0.56
CA ILE A 140 -7.15 0.56 -1.86
C ILE A 140 -7.36 -0.91 -2.15
N GLU A 141 -8.61 -1.33 -2.18
CA GLU A 141 -9.00 -2.73 -2.33
C GLU A 141 -9.94 -2.85 -3.53
N ALA A 142 -9.79 -3.88 -4.34
CA ALA A 142 -10.67 -4.15 -5.47
C ALA A 142 -10.93 -5.65 -5.60
N GLU A 143 -12.15 -5.98 -6.00
CA GLU A 143 -12.60 -7.34 -6.20
C GLU A 143 -13.21 -7.43 -7.60
N LEU A 144 -12.81 -8.44 -8.38
CA LEU A 144 -13.17 -8.57 -9.78
C LEU A 144 -14.03 -9.83 -10.01
N ASP A 145 -15.07 -9.71 -10.81
CA ASP A 145 -15.97 -10.81 -11.15
C ASP A 145 -15.52 -11.54 -12.43
N PHE A 146 -15.69 -12.87 -12.45
CA PHE A 146 -15.45 -13.74 -13.62
C PHE A 146 -14.02 -13.67 -14.20
N ILE A 147 -13.01 -13.65 -13.34
CA ILE A 147 -11.60 -13.65 -13.73
C ILE A 147 -10.89 -14.98 -13.44
N ASN A 148 -9.74 -15.21 -14.08
CA ASN A 148 -8.74 -16.19 -13.65
C ASN A 148 -7.51 -15.50 -13.04
N PHE A 149 -6.54 -16.28 -12.56
CA PHE A 149 -5.36 -15.72 -11.91
C PHE A 149 -4.47 -14.87 -12.85
N ASP A 150 -4.37 -15.21 -14.14
CA ASP A 150 -3.63 -14.39 -15.12
C ASP A 150 -4.31 -13.04 -15.39
N ASP A 151 -5.65 -13.01 -15.37
CA ASP A 151 -6.42 -11.78 -15.47
C ASP A 151 -6.15 -10.87 -14.26
N LEU A 152 -6.04 -11.43 -13.04
CA LEU A 152 -5.67 -10.67 -11.84
C LEU A 152 -4.29 -10.03 -12.00
N LEU A 153 -3.26 -10.81 -12.39
CA LEU A 153 -1.91 -10.31 -12.61
C LEU A 153 -1.88 -9.18 -13.66
N THR A 154 -2.63 -9.36 -14.74
CA THR A 154 -2.75 -8.37 -15.82
C THR A 154 -3.47 -7.11 -15.35
N HIS A 155 -4.52 -7.26 -14.54
CA HIS A 155 -5.24 -6.13 -13.95
C HIS A 155 -4.33 -5.32 -13.03
N LEU A 156 -3.59 -5.98 -12.12
CA LEU A 156 -2.68 -5.31 -11.19
C LEU A 156 -1.62 -4.49 -11.93
N GLU A 157 -0.95 -5.09 -12.92
CA GLU A 157 0.04 -4.37 -13.75
C GLU A 157 -0.62 -3.17 -14.47
N THR A 158 -1.76 -3.40 -15.10
CA THR A 158 -2.46 -2.38 -15.87
C THR A 158 -2.89 -1.21 -14.99
N LEU A 159 -3.44 -1.49 -13.81
CA LEU A 159 -3.89 -0.48 -12.86
C LEU A 159 -2.71 0.36 -12.35
N ILE A 160 -1.62 -0.29 -11.91
CA ILE A 160 -0.43 0.40 -11.39
C ILE A 160 0.15 1.33 -12.46
N CYS A 161 0.35 0.82 -13.68
CA CYS A 161 0.88 1.63 -14.78
C CYS A 161 -0.08 2.76 -15.15
N ARG A 162 -1.38 2.49 -15.22
CA ARG A 162 -2.37 3.52 -15.59
C ARG A 162 -2.45 4.62 -14.55
N VAL A 163 -2.41 4.31 -13.27
CA VAL A 163 -2.39 5.31 -12.19
C VAL A 163 -1.15 6.19 -12.30
N LEU A 164 0.03 5.61 -12.56
CA LEU A 164 1.25 6.40 -12.76
C LEU A 164 1.16 7.32 -13.98
N GLU A 165 0.61 6.85 -15.10
CA GLU A 165 0.35 7.69 -16.28
C GLU A 165 -0.55 8.89 -15.90
N LEU A 166 -1.68 8.61 -15.25
CA LEU A 166 -2.66 9.63 -14.82
C LEU A 166 -2.07 10.66 -13.85
N VAL A 167 -1.19 10.23 -12.94
CA VAL A 167 -0.50 11.14 -12.00
C VAL A 167 0.50 12.03 -12.73
N LEU A 168 1.22 11.47 -13.72
CA LEU A 168 2.26 12.18 -14.48
C LEU A 168 1.68 13.04 -15.62
N GLU A 169 0.40 12.89 -15.96
CA GLU A 169 -0.33 13.77 -16.89
C GLU A 169 -0.34 15.23 -16.41
N ASP A 170 -0.33 15.49 -15.10
CA ASP A 170 -0.24 16.83 -14.53
C ASP A 170 1.22 17.28 -14.39
N PRO A 171 1.68 18.29 -15.15
CA PRO A 171 3.07 18.76 -15.11
C PRO A 171 3.50 19.31 -13.75
N MET A 172 2.58 19.84 -12.95
CA MET A 172 2.87 20.34 -11.61
C MET A 172 3.19 19.17 -10.68
N ILE A 173 2.35 18.14 -10.70
CA ILE A 173 2.54 16.93 -9.89
C ILE A 173 3.79 16.17 -10.32
N ALA A 174 4.00 16.00 -11.63
CA ALA A 174 5.24 15.43 -12.17
C ALA A 174 6.48 16.23 -11.73
N GLY A 175 6.38 17.56 -11.68
CA GLY A 175 7.41 18.45 -11.15
C GLY A 175 7.72 18.15 -9.67
N TYR A 176 6.69 18.01 -8.83
CA TYR A 176 6.88 17.65 -7.43
C TYR A 176 7.53 16.27 -7.25
N ILE A 177 7.09 15.27 -8.02
CA ILE A 177 7.68 13.93 -8.00
C ILE A 177 9.17 14.00 -8.35
N LYS A 178 9.53 14.75 -9.41
CA LYS A 178 10.93 14.90 -9.83
C LYS A 178 11.78 15.63 -8.78
N THR A 179 11.22 16.60 -8.05
CA THR A 179 11.94 17.26 -6.95
C THR A 179 12.13 16.34 -5.76
N LEU A 180 11.11 15.55 -5.41
CA LEU A 180 11.15 14.63 -4.26
C LEU A 180 11.97 13.35 -4.55
N ASN A 181 11.96 12.89 -5.79
CA ASN A 181 12.63 11.69 -6.27
C ASN A 181 13.17 11.90 -7.71
N PRO A 182 14.35 12.54 -7.88
CA PRO A 182 14.91 12.86 -9.19
C PRO A 182 15.21 11.66 -10.08
N GLU A 183 15.48 10.51 -9.45
CA GLU A 183 15.82 9.25 -10.13
C GLU A 183 14.58 8.38 -10.40
N PHE A 184 13.37 8.90 -10.14
CA PHE A 184 12.13 8.17 -10.40
C PHE A 184 12.03 7.75 -11.87
N LYS A 185 11.74 6.48 -12.09
CA LYS A 185 11.49 5.89 -13.41
C LYS A 185 10.15 5.19 -13.39
N VAL A 186 9.38 5.39 -14.45
CA VAL A 186 8.15 4.61 -14.67
C VAL A 186 8.58 3.15 -14.87
N PRO A 187 7.94 2.19 -14.18
CA PRO A 187 8.28 0.78 -14.31
C PRO A 187 8.07 0.29 -15.75
N GLU A 188 9.01 -0.51 -16.25
CA GLU A 188 8.88 -1.16 -17.55
C GLU A 188 7.86 -2.29 -17.49
N ARG A 189 7.17 -2.51 -18.61
CA ARG A 189 6.21 -3.60 -18.81
C ARG A 189 6.80 -4.67 -19.76
N PRO A 190 6.43 -5.95 -19.62
CA PRO A 190 5.62 -6.52 -18.53
C PRO A 190 6.41 -6.63 -17.22
N PHE A 191 5.71 -6.69 -16.10
CA PHE A 191 6.33 -6.97 -14.80
C PHE A 191 6.87 -8.39 -14.78
N MET A 192 8.00 -8.59 -14.08
CA MET A 192 8.57 -9.91 -13.93
C MET A 192 7.62 -10.78 -13.12
N ARG A 193 7.37 -12.02 -13.56
CA ARG A 193 6.60 -13.01 -12.80
C ARG A 193 7.53 -14.09 -12.31
N MET A 194 7.47 -14.38 -11.02
CA MET A 194 8.31 -15.37 -10.36
C MET A 194 7.43 -16.19 -9.41
N ARG A 195 7.53 -17.53 -9.44
CA ARG A 195 6.85 -18.35 -8.43
C ARG A 195 7.61 -18.26 -7.12
N TYR A 196 6.93 -18.44 -5.99
CA TYR A 196 7.53 -18.51 -4.66
C TYR A 196 8.70 -19.51 -4.62
N SER A 197 8.54 -20.68 -5.25
CA SER A 197 9.62 -21.68 -5.33
C SER A 197 10.87 -21.16 -6.03
N ASP A 198 10.70 -20.32 -7.06
CA ASP A 198 11.80 -19.71 -7.78
C ASP A 198 12.43 -18.58 -6.96
N ALA A 199 11.63 -17.84 -6.20
CA ALA A 199 12.10 -16.83 -5.26
C ALA A 199 12.96 -17.44 -4.14
N ILE A 200 12.50 -18.53 -3.53
CA ILE A 200 13.28 -19.29 -2.53
C ILE A 200 14.60 -19.76 -3.13
N LYS A 201 14.57 -20.36 -4.32
CA LYS A 201 15.79 -20.77 -5.00
C LYS A 201 16.72 -19.58 -5.28
N TRP A 202 16.17 -18.46 -5.73
CA TRP A 202 16.94 -17.25 -6.01
C TRP A 202 17.63 -16.73 -4.75
N LEU A 203 16.94 -16.70 -3.60
CA LEU A 203 17.50 -16.30 -2.32
C LEU A 203 18.66 -17.20 -1.87
N ILE A 204 18.50 -18.52 -2.03
CA ILE A 204 19.56 -19.51 -1.74
C ILE A 204 20.76 -19.29 -2.67
N ASP A 205 20.54 -19.15 -3.97
CA ASP A 205 21.59 -18.98 -4.98
C ASP A 205 22.40 -17.67 -4.79
N HIS A 206 21.85 -16.68 -4.06
CA HIS A 206 22.50 -15.39 -3.77
C HIS A 206 22.98 -15.26 -2.32
N ASP A 207 23.04 -16.37 -1.57
CA ASP A 207 23.46 -16.41 -0.16
C ASP A 207 22.70 -15.39 0.73
N ILE A 208 21.39 -15.26 0.49
CA ILE A 208 20.51 -14.43 1.31
C ILE A 208 19.82 -15.33 2.33
N PRO A 209 20.16 -15.21 3.63
CA PRO A 209 19.57 -16.06 4.65
C PRO A 209 18.17 -15.57 5.07
N ASN A 210 17.41 -16.48 5.68
CA ASN A 210 16.16 -16.17 6.36
C ASN A 210 16.42 -15.40 7.68
N GLU A 211 15.36 -15.07 8.43
CA GLU A 211 15.48 -14.32 9.70
C GLU A 211 16.35 -15.03 10.76
N GLU A 212 16.49 -16.35 10.68
CA GLU A 212 17.30 -17.16 11.59
C GLU A 212 18.78 -17.26 11.15
N GLY A 213 19.15 -16.68 10.01
CA GLY A 213 20.50 -16.79 9.45
C GLY A 213 20.77 -18.08 8.67
N ASN A 214 19.73 -18.87 8.39
CA ASN A 214 19.82 -20.14 7.67
C ASN A 214 19.40 -19.97 6.19
N PRO A 215 19.80 -20.88 5.28
CA PRO A 215 19.24 -20.93 3.94
C PRO A 215 17.71 -21.14 3.99
N HIS A 216 16.99 -20.46 3.10
CA HIS A 216 15.54 -20.59 3.00
C HIS A 216 15.11 -22.01 2.63
N ASN A 217 13.96 -22.44 3.14
CA ASN A 217 13.30 -23.69 2.80
C ASN A 217 11.90 -23.44 2.24
N PHE A 218 11.37 -24.41 1.49
CA PHE A 218 9.99 -24.34 1.04
C PHE A 218 9.05 -24.34 2.25
N GLY A 219 8.15 -23.35 2.31
CA GLY A 219 7.25 -23.14 3.42
C GLY A 219 7.68 -22.04 4.39
N ASP A 220 8.91 -21.52 4.25
CA ASP A 220 9.36 -20.33 4.96
C ASP A 220 8.61 -19.09 4.44
N ASP A 221 8.26 -18.19 5.35
CA ASP A 221 7.85 -16.84 4.97
C ASP A 221 9.06 -16.03 4.49
N ILE A 222 8.88 -15.19 3.46
CA ILE A 222 9.95 -14.35 2.94
C ILE A 222 9.86 -13.00 3.64
N ALA A 223 10.63 -12.84 4.70
CA ALA A 223 10.64 -11.61 5.48
C ALA A 223 11.05 -10.37 4.65
N GLU A 224 10.58 -9.19 5.10
CA GLU A 224 10.77 -7.89 4.43
C GLU A 224 12.22 -7.64 3.99
N ALA A 225 13.20 -7.98 4.84
CA ALA A 225 14.61 -7.74 4.54
C ALA A 225 15.12 -8.57 3.34
N ALA A 226 14.72 -9.84 3.25
CA ALA A 226 15.09 -10.73 2.15
C ALA A 226 14.36 -10.33 0.86
N GLU A 227 13.06 -10.01 0.98
CA GLU A 227 12.20 -9.56 -0.10
C GLU A 227 12.72 -8.26 -0.75
N ARG A 228 13.03 -7.24 0.07
CA ARG A 228 13.63 -5.98 -0.39
C ARG A 228 14.98 -6.23 -1.06
N LYS A 229 15.86 -7.00 -0.42
CA LYS A 229 17.19 -7.28 -0.97
C LYS A 229 17.11 -7.96 -2.34
N MET A 230 16.22 -8.94 -2.50
CA MET A 230 15.96 -9.59 -3.78
C MET A 230 15.45 -8.59 -4.83
N THR A 231 14.43 -7.83 -4.48
CA THR A 231 13.79 -6.88 -5.41
C THR A 231 14.74 -5.77 -5.84
N ASP A 232 15.58 -5.27 -4.94
CA ASP A 232 16.59 -4.24 -5.22
C ASP A 232 17.73 -4.76 -6.11
N ILE A 233 18.14 -6.01 -5.96
CA ILE A 233 19.16 -6.64 -6.81
C ILE A 233 18.58 -6.90 -8.22
N ILE A 234 17.35 -7.40 -8.31
CA ILE A 234 16.64 -7.60 -9.58
C ILE A 234 16.37 -6.26 -10.27
N ASN A 235 16.10 -5.22 -9.46
CA ASN A 235 15.87 -3.83 -9.87
C ASN A 235 14.76 -3.67 -10.92
N LYS A 236 13.70 -4.46 -10.78
CA LYS A 236 12.47 -4.42 -11.59
C LYS A 236 11.26 -4.74 -10.71
N PRO A 237 10.04 -4.32 -11.10
CA PRO A 237 8.82 -4.82 -10.47
C PRO A 237 8.71 -6.33 -10.63
N VAL A 238 8.38 -7.03 -9.54
CA VAL A 238 8.23 -8.49 -9.53
C VAL A 238 6.90 -8.88 -8.90
N PHE A 239 6.11 -9.68 -9.60
CA PHE A 239 5.02 -10.45 -9.01
C PHE A 239 5.58 -11.77 -8.48
N ILE A 240 5.63 -11.93 -7.16
CA ILE A 240 5.85 -13.23 -6.53
C ILE A 240 4.49 -13.92 -6.44
N THR A 241 4.39 -15.13 -6.95
CA THR A 241 3.12 -15.86 -7.07
C THR A 241 3.19 -17.24 -6.45
N HIS A 242 2.06 -17.90 -6.22
CA HIS A 242 2.02 -19.30 -5.80
C HIS A 242 2.66 -19.57 -4.43
N PHE A 243 2.28 -18.79 -3.42
CA PHE A 243 2.80 -18.98 -2.06
C PHE A 243 2.25 -20.27 -1.43
N PRO A 244 2.99 -20.90 -0.49
CA PRO A 244 2.52 -22.06 0.24
C PRO A 244 1.26 -21.72 1.04
N ALA A 245 0.27 -22.59 0.95
CA ALA A 245 -1.05 -22.27 1.49
C ALA A 245 -1.12 -22.25 3.02
N HIS A 246 -0.18 -22.89 3.72
CA HIS A 246 -0.13 -22.89 5.19
C HIS A 246 0.40 -21.59 5.78
N ILE A 247 1.03 -20.72 4.97
CA ILE A 247 1.49 -19.39 5.40
C ILE A 247 0.61 -18.25 4.88
N LYS A 248 -0.41 -18.56 4.09
CA LYS A 248 -1.34 -17.57 3.51
C LYS A 248 -2.74 -17.70 4.14
N ALA A 249 -3.57 -16.67 3.89
CA ALA A 249 -4.88 -16.56 4.49
C ALA A 249 -5.84 -17.68 4.03
N PHE A 250 -6.82 -18.00 4.89
CA PHE A 250 -7.71 -19.15 4.71
C PHE A 250 -8.61 -19.06 3.46
N TYR A 251 -8.88 -17.85 2.95
CA TYR A 251 -9.76 -17.60 1.82
C TYR A 251 -9.06 -17.79 0.47
N MET A 252 -7.74 -17.88 0.44
CA MET A 252 -6.99 -17.94 -0.81
C MET A 252 -7.23 -19.27 -1.54
N LYS A 253 -7.60 -19.18 -2.81
CA LYS A 253 -7.88 -20.35 -3.65
C LYS A 253 -6.61 -21.17 -3.88
N ARG A 254 -6.73 -22.50 -3.88
CA ARG A 254 -5.63 -23.42 -4.20
C ARG A 254 -5.31 -23.41 -5.68
N ASP A 255 -4.04 -23.54 -6.01
CA ASP A 255 -3.62 -23.76 -7.39
C ASP A 255 -4.19 -25.13 -7.87
N PRO A 256 -4.77 -25.19 -9.08
CA PRO A 256 -5.39 -26.40 -9.59
C PRO A 256 -4.40 -27.53 -9.92
N GLU A 257 -3.13 -27.20 -10.14
CA GLU A 257 -2.05 -28.12 -10.51
C GLU A 257 -1.18 -28.52 -9.30
N ASP A 258 -1.14 -27.73 -8.23
CA ASP A 258 -0.40 -28.01 -6.98
C ASP A 258 -1.15 -27.52 -5.73
N ASP A 259 -1.79 -28.44 -4.99
CA ASP A 259 -2.62 -28.08 -3.82
C ASP A 259 -1.84 -27.43 -2.66
N ARG A 260 -0.50 -27.54 -2.69
CA ARG A 260 0.38 -27.04 -1.63
C ARG A 260 0.48 -25.53 -1.65
N VAL A 261 0.13 -24.91 -2.78
CA VAL A 261 0.23 -23.47 -3.01
C VAL A 261 -1.13 -22.85 -3.36
N THR A 262 -1.21 -21.53 -3.26
CA THR A 262 -2.41 -20.73 -3.56
C THR A 262 -2.27 -19.95 -4.86
N GLU A 263 -3.36 -19.59 -5.53
CA GLU A 263 -3.38 -18.59 -6.62
C GLU A 263 -3.19 -17.16 -6.05
N SER A 264 -2.13 -16.95 -5.27
CA SER A 264 -1.81 -15.70 -4.58
C SER A 264 -0.71 -14.93 -5.29
N VAL A 265 -0.72 -13.60 -5.19
CA VAL A 265 0.31 -12.70 -5.72
C VAL A 265 0.68 -11.60 -4.73
N ASP A 266 1.97 -11.35 -4.58
CA ASP A 266 2.51 -10.14 -3.95
C ASP A 266 3.30 -9.35 -5.01
N CYS A 267 3.04 -8.04 -5.14
CA CYS A 267 3.72 -7.14 -6.07
C CYS A 267 4.84 -6.37 -5.35
N LEU A 268 6.07 -6.65 -5.74
CA LEU A 268 7.27 -6.09 -5.15
C LEU A 268 7.86 -5.00 -6.04
N MET A 269 8.16 -3.85 -5.43
CA MET A 269 8.78 -2.70 -6.10
C MET A 269 10.17 -2.40 -5.54
N PRO A 270 11.18 -2.11 -6.40
CA PRO A 270 12.49 -1.69 -5.94
C PRO A 270 12.43 -0.48 -4.99
N GLY A 271 13.23 -0.51 -3.93
CA GLY A 271 13.30 0.51 -2.88
C GLY A 271 12.19 0.43 -1.82
N VAL A 272 11.09 -0.30 -2.07
CA VAL A 272 9.94 -0.39 -1.15
C VAL A 272 9.68 -1.82 -0.68
N GLY A 273 9.79 -2.83 -1.56
CA GLY A 273 9.25 -4.17 -1.33
C GLY A 273 7.78 -4.24 -1.73
N GLU A 274 6.99 -5.02 -0.99
CA GLU A 274 5.58 -5.25 -1.22
C GLU A 274 4.76 -3.95 -1.21
N ILE A 275 3.99 -3.73 -2.28
CA ILE A 275 3.03 -2.62 -2.39
C ILE A 275 1.60 -3.09 -2.66
N VAL A 276 1.40 -4.34 -3.07
CA VAL A 276 0.09 -4.95 -3.33
C VAL A 276 0.15 -6.43 -2.96
N GLY A 277 -0.85 -6.91 -2.23
CA GLY A 277 -1.13 -8.33 -2.03
C GLY A 277 -2.51 -8.69 -2.60
N GLY A 278 -2.65 -9.89 -3.16
CA GLY A 278 -3.92 -10.36 -3.72
C GLY A 278 -3.93 -11.88 -3.91
N SER A 279 -5.11 -12.44 -4.24
CA SER A 279 -5.31 -13.85 -4.55
C SER A 279 -6.55 -14.09 -5.40
#